data_AF-A0A536L030-F1
#
_entry.id   AF-A0A536L030-F1
#
_cell.length_a   1.000
_cell.length_b   1.000
_cell.length_c   1.000
_cell.angle_alpha   90.00
_cell.angle_beta   90.00
_cell.angle_gamma   90.00
#
_symmetry.space_group_name_H-M   'P 1'
#
loop_
_entity.id
_entity.type
_entity.pdbx_description
1 polymer ?
#
loop_
_entity_poly.entity_id
_entity_poly.type
_entity_poly.pdbx_seq_one_letter_code
_entity_poly.pdbx_strand_id
1 'polypeptide(L)' 'MRFPFTFMGLMALAMGGWAVTYLAGHPTLDAASWALAAATAVVCFGFAAYVLIRRVRRGPQH' A
#
# COMPACT_ATOMS: atom_id res chain seq x y z
N MET A 1 -17.49 -13.73 -5.82
CA MET A 1 -17.21 -12.89 -4.64
C MET A 1 -15.87 -12.18 -4.81
N ARG A 2 -15.83 -11.00 -5.48
CA ARG A 2 -14.59 -10.27 -5.85
C ARG A 2 -14.31 -9.05 -4.95
N PHE A 3 -15.24 -8.77 -4.03
CA PHE A 3 -15.34 -7.58 -3.21
C PHE A 3 -14.24 -7.41 -2.12
N PRO A 4 -13.64 -8.46 -1.51
CA PRO A 4 -12.62 -8.22 -0.49
C PRO A 4 -11.25 -7.84 -1.07
N PHE A 5 -10.82 -8.43 -2.19
CA PHE A 5 -9.43 -8.32 -2.63
C PHE A 5 -9.08 -6.96 -3.25
N THR A 6 -9.99 -6.40 -4.06
CA THR A 6 -9.79 -5.05 -4.63
C THR A 6 -9.94 -3.97 -3.55
N PHE A 7 -10.86 -4.16 -2.61
CA PHE A 7 -10.99 -3.29 -1.45
C PHE A 7 -9.73 -3.30 -0.56
N MET A 8 -9.15 -4.48 -0.29
CA MET A 8 -7.88 -4.59 0.44
C MET A 8 -6.73 -3.86 -0.28
N GLY A 9 -6.68 -3.91 -1.62
CA GLY A 9 -5.70 -3.15 -2.39
C GLY A 9 -5.88 -1.63 -2.27
N LEU A 10 -7.12 -1.13 -2.27
CA LEU A 10 -7.42 0.29 -2.04
C LEU A 10 -7.09 0.73 -0.62
N MET A 11 -7.40 -0.09 0.38
CA MET A 11 -7.04 0.18 1.76
C MET A 11 -5.52 0.20 1.96
N ALA A 12 -4.80 -0.72 1.31
CA ALA A 12 -3.34 -0.70 1.30
C ALA A 12 -2.80 0.59 0.66
N LEU A 13 -3.37 1.07 -0.46
CA LEU A 13 -2.97 2.36 -1.04
C LEU A 13 -3.21 3.53 -0.07
N ALA A 14 -4.36 3.58 0.59
CA ALA A 14 -4.67 4.62 1.54
C ALA A 14 -3.69 4.61 2.73
N MET A 15 -3.40 3.42 3.28
CA MET A 15 -2.44 3.28 4.38
C MET A 15 -1.00 3.63 3.97
N GLY A 16 -0.57 3.17 2.78
CA GLY A 16 0.75 3.50 2.24
C GLY A 16 0.92 4.98 1.97
N GLY A 17 -0.10 5.62 1.40
CA GLY A 17 -0.16 7.07 1.19
C GLY A 17 -0.08 7.83 2.50
N TRP A 18 -0.87 7.42 3.49
CA TRP A 18 -0.83 8.00 4.84
C TRP A 18 0.56 7.91 5.47
N ALA A 19 1.20 6.74 5.42
CA ALA A 19 2.54 6.53 5.95
C ALA A 19 3.58 7.45 5.29
N VAL A 20 3.51 7.64 3.97
CA VAL A 20 4.38 8.58 3.25
C VAL A 20 4.11 10.03 3.66
N THR A 21 2.84 10.44 3.76
CA THR A 21 2.50 11.79 4.23
C THR A 21 2.96 12.05 5.66
N TYR A 22 2.88 11.03 6.53
CA TYR A 22 3.35 11.11 7.91
C TYR A 22 4.87 11.32 7.97
N LEU A 23 5.63 10.53 7.20
CA LEU A 23 7.08 10.68 7.09
C LEU A 23 7.49 12.04 6.51
N ALA A 24 6.78 12.53 5.50
CA ALA A 24 7.04 13.85 4.91
C ALA A 24 6.78 15.00 5.89
N GLY A 25 5.79 14.86 6.77
CA GLY A 25 5.50 15.84 7.83
C GLY A 25 6.41 15.75 9.06
N HIS A 26 7.15 14.65 9.22
CA HIS A 26 7.98 14.38 10.40
C HIS A 26 9.40 13.93 10.01
N PRO A 27 10.20 14.78 9.33
CA PRO A 27 11.55 14.41 8.89
C PRO A 27 12.53 14.19 10.06
N THR A 28 12.19 14.64 11.27
CA THR A 28 13.00 14.50 12.49
C THR A 28 12.62 13.28 13.32
N LEU A 29 11.85 12.33 12.76
CA LEU A 29 11.57 11.05 13.39
C LEU A 29 12.86 10.30 13.72
N ASP A 30 12.87 9.57 14.83
CA ASP A 30 13.97 8.67 15.13
C ASP A 30 14.13 7.61 14.03
N ALA A 31 15.35 7.12 13.85
CA ALA A 31 15.68 6.24 12.74
C ALA A 31 14.87 4.93 12.73
N ALA A 32 14.53 4.38 13.90
CA ALA A 32 13.77 3.14 13.98
C ALA A 32 12.30 3.37 13.58
N SER A 33 11.67 4.42 14.11
CA SER A 33 10.29 4.78 13.74
C SER A 33 10.18 5.17 12.26
N TRP A 34 11.17 5.89 11.73
CA TRP A 34 11.23 6.23 10.31
C TRP A 34 11.32 4.97 9.45
N ALA A 35 12.23 4.05 9.79
CA ALA A 35 12.41 2.79 9.06
C ALA A 35 11.14 1.93 9.08
N LEU A 36 10.45 1.87 10.23
CA LEU A 36 9.21 1.11 10.36
C LEU A 36 8.10 1.68 9.48
N ALA A 37 7.88 3.00 9.53
CA ALA A 37 6.88 3.67 8.71
C ALA A 37 7.20 3.54 7.21
N ALA A 38 8.47 3.64 6.82
CA ALA A 38 8.91 3.46 5.44
C ALA A 38 8.68 2.02 4.96
N ALA A 39 9.03 1.03 5.78
CA ALA A 39 8.78 -0.38 5.47
C ALA A 39 7.27 -0.67 5.31
N THR A 40 6.42 -0.12 6.19
CA THR A 40 4.97 -0.23 6.07
C THR A 40 4.46 0.37 4.76
N ALA A 41 4.95 1.55 4.37
CA ALA A 41 4.58 2.16 3.11
C ALA A 41 4.95 1.27 1.91
N VAL A 42 6.18 0.73 1.89
CA VAL A 42 6.65 -0.18 0.84
C VAL A 42 5.78 -1.42 0.72
N VAL A 43 5.45 -2.07 1.84
CA VAL A 43 4.58 -3.26 1.85
C VAL A 43 3.19 -2.92 1.32
N CYS A 44 2.62 -1.80 1.76
CA CYS A 44 1.30 -1.35 1.33
C CYS A 44 1.24 -1.06 -0.17
N PHE A 45 2.20 -0.31 -0.70
CA PHE A 45 2.29 -0.03 -2.14
C PHE A 45 2.59 -1.28 -2.96
N GLY A 46 3.48 -2.15 -2.48
CA GLY A 46 3.79 -3.42 -3.12
C GLY A 46 2.58 -4.34 -3.20
N PHE A 47 1.80 -4.44 -2.12
CA PHE A 47 0.57 -5.24 -2.10
C PHE A 47 -0.49 -4.66 -3.04
N ALA A 48 -0.71 -3.34 -3.04
CA ALA A 48 -1.63 -2.70 -3.95
C ALA A 48 -1.24 -2.89 -5.42
N ALA A 49 0.05 -2.71 -5.74
CA ALA A 49 0.58 -2.98 -7.07
C ALA A 49 0.37 -4.45 -7.48
N TYR A 50 0.64 -5.40 -6.57
CA TYR A 50 0.37 -6.82 -6.79
C TYR A 50 -1.11 -7.08 -7.11
N VAL A 51 -2.03 -6.51 -6.33
CA VAL A 51 -3.47 -6.64 -6.57
C VAL A 51 -3.85 -6.07 -7.94
N LEU A 52 -3.32 -4.91 -8.31
CA LEU A 52 -3.60 -4.26 -9.59
C LEU A 52 -3.09 -5.11 -10.77
N ILE A 53 -1.84 -5.57 -10.70
CA ILE A 53 -1.21 -6.43 -11.71
C ILE A 53 -2.01 -7.73 -11.85
N ARG A 54 -2.37 -8.36 -10.73
CA ARG A 54 -3.18 -9.59 -10.74
C ARG A 54 -4.55 -9.36 -11.35
N ARG A 55 -5.17 -8.20 -11.11
CA ARG A 55 -6.46 -7.82 -11.70
C ARG A 55 -6.37 -7.66 -13.21
N VAL A 56 -5.36 -6.93 -13.70
CA VAL A 56 -5.14 -6.71 -15.14
C VAL A 56 -4.82 -8.03 -15.85
N ARG A 57 -3.94 -8.86 -15.27
CA ARG A 57 -3.52 -10.14 -15.87
C ARG A 57 -4.59 -11.22 -15.91
N ARG A 58 -5.59 -11.17 -15.02
CA ARG A 58 -6.63 -12.20 -14.97
C ARG A 58 -7.79 -11.98 -15.95
N GLY A 59 -7.83 -10.85 -16.67
CA GLY A 59 -8.83 -10.54 -17.71
C GLY A 59 -10.29 -10.58 -17.21
N PRO A 60 -11.26 -10.09 -18.00
CA PRO A 60 -12.66 -10.45 -17.78
C PRO A 60 -12.78 -11.96 -18.02
N GLN A 61 -12.94 -12.73 -16.95
CA GLN A 61 -13.33 -14.14 -17.07
C GLN A 61 -14.72 -14.16 -17.72
N HIS A 62 -14.75 -14.38 -19.03
CA HIS A 62 -15.93 -14.75 -19.80
C HIS A 62 -16.25 -16.23 -19.56
#